data_AF-A0A382K575-F1
#
_entry.id   AF-A0A382K575-F1
#
_cell.length_a   1.000
_cell.length_b   1.000
_cell.length_c   1.000
_cell.angle_alpha   90.00
_cell.angle_beta   90.00
_cell.angle_gamma   90.00
#
_symmetry.space_group_name_H-M   'P 1'
#
loop_
_entity.id
_entity.type
_entity.pdbx_description
1 polymer ?
#
loop_
_entity_poly.entity_id
_entity_poly.type
_entity_poly.pdbx_seq_one_letter_code
_entity_poly.pdbx_strand_id
1 'polypeptide(L)'
;MVKITINDNVTKLKEKSKAKNTQNKYEGDWLKFIDYCKSKYHCNPLEVDDLDSAYALTANYMDWLHEDPEAKILKGSSNIPGREKINNNPYSSTAYKASTIQRILASITYKYRLNGFQFDRKNPNIAETISAIVRNEKNLKSGQAKEILKDDLVKIIEAIPKNDDDFRNIRDKALILMGFYSFCRRSELLGMKFEHLNFGDDGIQVLIPFSKTDQSGEGRMIFLPKTNDDYCP
;
A
#
# COMPACT_ATOMS: atom_id res chain seq x y z
N MET A 1 -8.18 26.71 37.17
CA MET A 1 -8.13 26.31 35.76
C MET A 1 -8.28 24.79 35.71
N VAL A 2 -9.30 24.25 35.02
CA VAL A 2 -9.55 22.80 34.97
C VAL A 2 -8.78 22.21 33.78
N LYS A 3 -7.81 21.34 34.04
CA LYS A 3 -7.10 20.60 32.99
C LYS A 3 -7.88 19.32 32.69
N ILE A 4 -8.63 19.32 31.59
CA ILE A 4 -9.34 18.13 31.10
C ILE A 4 -8.35 17.30 30.29
N THR A 5 -8.18 16.03 30.63
CA THR A 5 -7.36 15.07 29.90
C THR A 5 -8.22 14.13 29.06
N ILE A 6 -7.62 13.60 27.99
CA ILE A 6 -8.24 12.55 27.18
C ILE A 6 -8.29 11.27 28.02
N ASN A 7 -9.45 10.63 28.13
CA ASN A 7 -9.57 9.35 28.83
C ASN A 7 -9.00 8.18 28.01
N ASP A 8 -8.67 7.10 28.69
CA ASP A 8 -8.01 5.92 28.08
C ASP A 8 -8.80 5.31 26.93
N ASN A 9 -10.14 5.36 26.98
CA ASN A 9 -10.99 4.84 25.91
C ASN A 9 -10.82 5.65 24.63
N VAL A 10 -10.76 6.98 24.72
CA VAL A 10 -10.51 7.84 23.56
C VAL A 10 -9.09 7.64 23.02
N THR A 11 -8.11 7.40 23.90
CA THR A 11 -6.74 7.04 23.47
C THR A 11 -6.73 5.72 22.68
N LYS A 12 -7.38 4.67 23.20
CA LYS A 12 -7.53 3.38 22.50
C LYS A 12 -8.27 3.51 21.17
N LEU A 13 -9.29 4.36 21.09
CA LEU A 13 -10.01 4.64 19.84
C LEU A 13 -9.14 5.37 18.83
N LYS A 14 -8.32 6.35 19.26
CA LYS A 14 -7.34 7.02 18.39
C LYS A 14 -6.33 6.04 17.83
N GLU A 15 -5.82 5.12 18.64
CA GLU A 15 -4.92 4.06 18.17
C GLU A 15 -5.60 3.16 17.13
N LYS A 16 -6.83 2.73 17.37
CA LYS A 16 -7.60 1.88 16.45
C LYS A 16 -8.14 2.61 15.21
N SER A 17 -8.09 3.95 15.17
CA SER A 17 -8.60 4.76 14.05
C SER A 17 -7.91 4.50 12.72
N LYS A 18 -6.74 3.85 12.73
CA LYS A 18 -6.01 3.43 11.53
C LYS A 18 -5.79 1.93 11.55
N ALA A 19 -6.03 1.29 10.41
CA ALA A 19 -5.69 -0.12 10.22
C ALA A 19 -4.21 -0.39 10.51
N LYS A 20 -3.89 -1.56 11.08
CA LYS A 20 -2.53 -1.94 11.47
C LYS A 20 -1.53 -1.83 10.31
N ASN A 21 -1.95 -2.19 9.10
CA ASN A 21 -1.13 -2.03 7.89
C ASN A 21 -0.78 -0.56 7.60
N THR A 22 -1.72 0.37 7.79
CA THR A 22 -1.46 1.81 7.61
C THR A 22 -0.51 2.32 8.69
N GLN A 23 -0.68 1.91 9.95
CA GLN A 23 0.23 2.26 11.04
C GLN A 23 1.67 1.80 10.74
N ASN A 24 1.82 0.51 10.38
CA ASN A 24 3.11 -0.06 10.02
C ASN A 24 3.75 0.68 8.84
N LYS A 25 2.95 1.05 7.83
CA LYS A 25 3.45 1.79 6.68
C LYS A 25 3.92 3.19 7.07
N TYR A 26 3.16 3.87 7.92
CA TYR A 26 3.53 5.19 8.40
C TYR A 26 4.81 5.15 9.25
N GLU A 27 4.92 4.14 10.11
CA GLU A 27 6.15 3.89 10.88
C GLU A 27 7.35 3.69 9.95
N GLY A 28 7.22 2.82 8.95
CA GLY A 28 8.30 2.56 8.00
C GLY A 28 8.72 3.81 7.20
N ASP A 29 7.76 4.61 6.73
CA ASP A 29 8.05 5.86 6.03
C ASP A 29 8.74 6.88 6.97
N TRP A 30 8.33 6.95 8.23
CA TRP A 30 8.90 7.86 9.23
C TRP A 30 10.34 7.50 9.61
N LEU A 31 10.61 6.22 9.82
CA LEU A 31 11.97 5.76 10.11
C LEU A 31 12.93 6.05 8.95
N LYS A 32 12.46 5.96 7.71
CA LYS A 32 13.25 6.34 6.52
C LYS A 32 13.51 7.85 6.48
N PHE A 33 12.53 8.66 6.84
CA PHE A 33 12.71 10.10 6.92
C PHE A 33 13.69 10.50 8.02
N ILE A 34 13.61 9.89 9.21
CA ILE A 34 14.61 10.09 10.28
C ILE A 34 16.01 9.72 9.79
N ASP A 35 16.16 8.58 9.13
CA ASP A 35 17.46 8.10 8.61
C ASP A 35 18.05 9.07 7.56
N TYR A 36 17.19 9.62 6.69
CA TYR A 36 17.56 10.70 5.78
C TYR A 36 18.00 11.98 6.53
N CYS A 37 17.21 12.44 7.51
CA CYS A 37 17.55 13.64 8.28
C CYS A 37 18.88 13.48 9.04
N LYS A 38 19.12 12.30 9.62
CA LYS A 38 20.38 11.98 10.30
C LYS A 38 21.56 11.93 9.34
N SER A 39 21.41 11.31 8.18
CA SER A 39 22.51 11.14 7.22
C SER A 39 22.84 12.42 6.45
N LYS A 40 21.83 13.22 6.08
CA LYS A 40 22.03 14.45 5.27
C LYS A 40 22.18 15.72 6.12
N TYR A 41 21.49 15.80 7.26
CA TYR A 41 21.41 17.02 8.07
C TYR A 41 21.87 16.82 9.53
N HIS A 42 22.30 15.61 9.91
CA HIS A 42 22.79 15.30 11.26
C HIS A 42 21.82 15.68 12.39
N CYS A 43 20.50 15.64 12.11
CA CYS A 43 19.47 16.02 13.05
C CYS A 43 18.35 14.99 13.16
N ASN A 44 17.63 15.05 14.28
CA ASN A 44 16.33 14.39 14.42
C ASN A 44 15.25 15.37 13.91
N PRO A 45 14.33 14.94 13.03
CA PRO A 45 13.28 15.82 12.51
C PRO A 45 12.36 16.42 13.58
N LEU A 46 12.31 15.85 14.79
CA LEU A 46 11.52 16.39 15.91
C LEU A 46 12.29 17.37 16.81
N GLU A 47 13.59 17.57 16.56
CA GLU A 47 14.48 18.42 17.37
C GLU A 47 14.90 19.68 16.60
N VAL A 48 14.18 20.03 15.52
CA VAL A 48 14.41 21.26 14.78
C VAL A 48 13.95 22.48 15.57
N ASP A 49 14.62 23.61 15.35
CA ASP A 49 14.40 24.86 16.10
C ASP A 49 13.01 25.46 15.87
N ASP A 50 12.46 25.30 14.66
CA ASP A 50 11.18 25.87 14.27
C ASP A 50 10.41 25.01 13.26
N LEU A 51 9.15 25.41 13.03
CA LEU A 51 8.26 24.71 12.12
C LEU A 51 8.69 24.89 10.64
N ASP A 52 9.35 25.99 10.30
CA ASP A 52 9.83 26.24 8.94
C ASP A 52 10.97 25.28 8.57
N SER A 53 11.84 24.97 9.51
CA SER A 53 12.86 23.94 9.42
C SER A 53 12.25 22.55 9.20
N ALA A 54 11.14 22.23 9.89
CA ALA A 54 10.41 20.98 9.63
C ALA A 54 9.84 20.93 8.20
N TYR A 55 9.28 22.05 7.71
CA TYR A 55 8.81 22.14 6.32
C TYR A 55 9.94 21.99 5.32
N ALA A 56 11.08 22.65 5.54
CA ALA A 56 12.26 22.58 4.70
C ALA A 56 12.83 21.15 4.63
N LEU A 57 13.02 20.48 5.78
CA LEU A 57 13.46 19.07 5.80
C LEU A 57 12.51 18.17 5.01
N THR A 58 11.20 18.38 5.16
CA THR A 58 10.20 17.58 4.45
C THR A 58 10.25 17.86 2.94
N ALA A 59 10.35 19.12 2.52
CA ALA A 59 10.46 19.51 1.11
C ALA A 59 11.72 18.93 0.45
N ASN A 60 12.87 19.06 1.11
CA ASN A 60 14.14 18.51 0.63
C ASN A 60 14.10 16.98 0.54
N TYR A 61 13.40 16.31 1.47
CA TYR A 61 13.22 14.87 1.38
C TYR A 61 12.33 14.45 0.20
N MET A 62 11.28 15.21 -0.10
CA MET A 62 10.42 14.93 -1.26
C MET A 62 11.19 15.09 -2.57
N ASP A 63 12.02 16.11 -2.68
CA ASP A 63 12.92 16.32 -3.82
C ASP A 63 13.94 15.17 -3.95
N TRP A 64 14.61 14.81 -2.85
CA TRP A 64 15.54 13.68 -2.81
C TRP A 64 14.87 12.36 -3.24
N LEU A 65 13.63 12.08 -2.81
CA LEU A 65 12.88 10.91 -3.26
C LEU A 65 12.56 10.94 -4.76
N HIS A 66 12.41 12.12 -5.34
CA HIS A 66 12.06 12.32 -6.74
C HIS A 66 13.27 12.17 -7.67
N GLU A 67 14.39 12.81 -7.33
CA GLU A 67 15.53 12.99 -8.23
C GLU A 67 16.75 12.11 -7.88
N ASP A 68 17.00 11.84 -6.60
CA ASP A 68 18.28 11.27 -6.16
C ASP A 68 18.40 9.76 -6.48
N PRO A 69 19.51 9.31 -7.10
CA PRO A 69 19.78 7.88 -7.33
C PRO A 69 19.84 7.03 -6.06
N GLU A 70 20.34 7.58 -4.95
CA GLU A 70 20.43 6.89 -3.65
C GLU A 70 19.04 6.51 -3.14
N ALA A 71 18.05 7.38 -3.35
CA ALA A 71 16.67 7.09 -3.00
C ALA A 71 16.14 5.85 -3.75
N LYS A 72 16.54 5.67 -5.01
CA LYS A 72 16.14 4.51 -5.83
C LYS A 72 16.71 3.21 -5.26
N ILE A 73 17.95 3.21 -4.78
CA ILE A 73 18.59 2.05 -4.14
C ILE A 73 17.82 1.64 -2.88
N LEU A 74 17.38 2.62 -2.10
CA LEU A 74 16.63 2.41 -0.85
C LEU A 74 15.13 2.15 -1.08
N LYS A 75 14.66 2.14 -2.33
CA LYS A 75 13.27 1.88 -2.70
C LYS A 75 12.92 0.41 -2.47
N GLY A 76 11.90 0.16 -1.66
CA GLY A 76 11.47 -1.20 -1.30
C GLY A 76 12.13 -1.78 -0.05
N SER A 77 13.16 -1.13 0.51
CA SER A 77 13.73 -1.53 1.80
C SER A 77 12.77 -1.26 2.96
N SER A 78 12.95 -1.95 4.09
CA SER A 78 12.25 -1.67 5.34
C SER A 78 13.26 -1.25 6.41
N ASN A 79 12.96 -0.15 7.11
CA ASN A 79 13.71 0.28 8.30
C ASN A 79 13.03 -0.18 9.61
N ILE A 80 11.91 -0.90 9.51
CA ILE A 80 11.24 -1.47 10.69
C ILE A 80 12.08 -2.64 11.23
N PRO A 81 12.46 -2.65 12.52
CA PRO A 81 13.22 -3.74 13.13
C PRO A 81 12.53 -5.10 12.97
N GLY A 82 13.31 -6.16 12.77
CA GLY A 82 12.81 -7.54 12.66
C GLY A 82 12.14 -7.89 11.33
N ARG A 83 12.18 -7.01 10.32
CA ARG A 83 11.76 -7.34 8.95
C ARG A 83 12.98 -7.53 8.06
N GLU A 84 12.99 -8.62 7.29
CA GLU A 84 14.04 -8.85 6.30
C GLU A 84 14.06 -7.75 5.24
N LYS A 85 15.24 -7.26 4.89
CA LYS A 85 15.46 -6.25 3.84
C LYS A 85 15.47 -6.91 2.46
N ILE A 86 14.48 -7.73 2.14
CA ILE A 86 14.40 -8.36 0.83
C ILE A 86 13.69 -7.41 -0.13
N ASN A 87 14.44 -6.82 -1.06
CA ASN A 87 13.86 -6.01 -2.14
C ASN A 87 13.48 -6.90 -3.33
N ASN A 88 12.35 -7.59 -3.23
CA ASN A 88 11.81 -8.40 -4.35
C ASN A 88 10.99 -7.56 -5.34
N ASN A 89 11.10 -6.22 -5.33
CA ASN A 89 10.32 -5.38 -6.22
C ASN A 89 11.03 -5.20 -7.56
N PRO A 90 10.52 -5.77 -8.68
CA PRO A 90 11.13 -5.61 -10.01
C PRO A 90 11.07 -4.16 -10.52
N TYR A 91 10.31 -3.27 -9.86
CA TYR A 91 10.16 -1.86 -10.20
C TYR A 91 11.01 -0.91 -9.33
N SER A 92 12.00 -1.43 -8.58
CA SER A 92 12.87 -0.65 -7.71
C SER A 92 13.83 0.29 -8.47
N SER A 93 14.08 0.03 -9.76
CA SER A 93 15.02 0.79 -10.60
C SER A 93 14.55 2.19 -11.03
N THR A 94 13.28 2.53 -10.80
CA THR A 94 12.70 3.84 -11.17
C THR A 94 12.61 4.78 -9.98
N ALA A 95 12.61 6.09 -10.25
CA ALA A 95 12.30 7.12 -9.25
C ALA A 95 10.97 6.85 -8.52
N TYR A 96 10.78 7.48 -7.36
CA TYR A 96 9.48 7.43 -6.69
C TYR A 96 8.44 8.19 -7.51
N LYS A 97 7.28 7.56 -7.74
CA LYS A 97 6.11 8.22 -8.32
C LYS A 97 5.59 9.29 -7.36
N ALA A 98 5.05 10.39 -7.88
CA ALA A 98 4.44 11.47 -7.11
C ALA A 98 3.35 10.94 -6.18
N SER A 99 2.52 9.99 -6.65
CA SER A 99 1.52 9.32 -5.81
C SER A 99 2.13 8.59 -4.59
N THR A 100 3.34 8.06 -4.72
CA THR A 100 4.07 7.43 -3.62
C THR A 100 4.64 8.49 -2.67
N ILE A 101 5.20 9.58 -3.20
CA ILE A 101 5.71 10.71 -2.40
C ILE A 101 4.57 11.37 -1.61
N GLN A 102 3.41 11.62 -2.23
CA GLN A 102 2.22 12.15 -1.55
C GLN A 102 1.75 11.26 -0.39
N ARG A 103 1.83 9.93 -0.57
CA ARG A 103 1.52 8.96 0.50
C ARG A 103 2.55 9.02 1.65
N ILE A 104 3.85 9.17 1.32
CA ILE A 104 4.92 9.35 2.31
C ILE A 104 4.71 10.66 3.08
N LEU A 105 4.41 11.75 2.37
CA LEU A 105 4.09 13.06 2.96
C LEU A 105 2.91 12.96 3.94
N ALA A 106 1.87 12.18 3.63
CA ALA A 106 0.75 11.95 4.55
C ALA A 106 1.21 11.24 5.84
N SER A 107 2.16 10.32 5.76
CA SER A 107 2.79 9.69 6.94
C SER A 107 3.57 10.71 7.76
N ILE A 108 4.46 11.47 7.12
CA ILE A 108 5.30 12.48 7.77
C ILE A 108 4.43 13.53 8.47
N THR A 109 3.40 14.05 7.77
CA THR A 109 2.43 14.99 8.32
C THR A 109 1.74 14.41 9.56
N TYR A 110 1.31 13.14 9.50
CA TYR A 110 0.68 12.47 10.63
C TYR A 110 1.64 12.33 11.82
N LYS A 111 2.90 11.99 11.57
CA LYS A 111 3.93 11.81 12.61
C LYS A 111 4.33 13.11 13.28
N TYR A 112 4.50 14.19 12.52
CA TYR A 112 4.70 15.52 13.10
C TYR A 112 3.52 15.92 14.00
N ARG A 113 2.28 15.76 13.52
CA ARG A 113 1.07 16.10 14.30
C ARG A 113 0.93 15.27 15.57
N LEU A 114 1.26 13.98 15.52
CA LEU A 114 1.28 13.13 16.71
C LEU A 114 2.28 13.62 17.76
N ASN A 115 3.38 14.23 17.33
CA ASN A 115 4.42 14.79 18.21
C ASN A 115 4.19 16.28 18.52
N GLY A 116 2.98 16.81 18.31
CA GLY A 116 2.59 18.15 18.72
C GLY A 116 2.90 19.27 17.72
N PHE A 117 3.54 18.97 16.60
CA PHE A 117 3.82 19.97 15.56
C PHE A 117 2.54 20.34 14.81
N GLN A 118 2.32 21.64 14.59
CA GLN A 118 1.22 22.17 13.75
C GLN A 118 1.56 22.07 12.25
N PHE A 119 2.03 20.90 11.82
CA PHE A 119 2.48 20.67 10.45
C PHE A 119 1.26 20.57 9.51
N ASP A 120 1.16 21.49 8.55
CA ASP A 120 0.11 21.54 7.55
C ASP A 120 0.66 21.36 6.14
N ARG A 121 0.13 20.34 5.45
CA ARG A 121 0.44 20.04 4.05
C ARG A 121 0.06 21.16 3.07
N LYS A 122 -0.77 22.11 3.51
CA LYS A 122 -1.15 23.29 2.72
C LYS A 122 -0.12 24.41 2.77
N ASN A 123 0.90 24.30 3.62
CA ASN A 123 2.01 25.24 3.62
C ASN A 123 2.62 25.33 2.20
N PRO A 124 2.91 26.55 1.69
CA PRO A 124 3.40 26.75 0.32
C PRO A 124 4.62 25.88 -0.02
N ASN A 125 5.61 25.75 0.87
CA ASN A 125 6.81 24.95 0.64
C ASN A 125 6.48 23.47 0.37
N ILE A 126 5.42 22.95 0.96
CA ILE A 126 4.98 21.57 0.75
C ILE A 126 4.06 21.46 -0.47
N ALA A 127 3.06 22.33 -0.55
CA ALA A 127 2.03 22.28 -1.58
C ALA A 127 2.60 22.54 -2.98
N GLU A 128 3.50 23.51 -3.11
CA GLU A 128 4.15 23.87 -4.37
C GLU A 128 5.13 22.78 -4.81
N THR A 129 5.95 22.26 -3.88
CA THR A 129 6.88 21.15 -4.17
C THR A 129 6.16 19.91 -4.69
N ILE A 130 5.08 19.47 -4.03
CA ILE A 130 4.27 18.34 -4.53
C ILE A 130 3.64 18.67 -5.88
N SER A 131 3.18 19.90 -6.09
CA SER A 131 2.56 20.30 -7.36
C SER A 131 3.56 20.28 -8.52
N ALA A 132 4.81 20.68 -8.26
CA ALA A 132 5.90 20.58 -9.24
C ALA A 132 6.23 19.12 -9.57
N ILE A 133 6.42 18.27 -8.56
CA ILE A 133 6.69 16.82 -8.73
C ILE A 133 5.58 16.14 -9.55
N VAL A 134 4.31 16.42 -9.23
CA VAL A 134 3.16 15.87 -9.96
C VAL A 134 3.14 16.33 -11.42
N ARG A 135 3.50 17.60 -11.67
CA ARG A 135 3.54 18.15 -13.03
C ARG A 135 4.64 17.49 -13.86
N ASN A 136 5.83 17.31 -13.27
CA ASN A 136 6.95 16.62 -13.92
C ASN A 136 6.58 15.17 -14.26
N GLU A 137 5.93 14.45 -13.34
CA GLU A 137 5.49 13.08 -13.62
C GLU A 137 4.39 13.01 -14.68
N LYS A 138 3.43 13.96 -14.74
CA LYS A 138 2.39 13.95 -15.80
C LYS A 138 2.96 14.05 -17.21
N ASN A 139 4.11 14.71 -17.38
CA ASN A 139 4.81 14.78 -18.65
C ASN A 139 5.42 13.41 -19.05
N LEU A 140 5.59 12.51 -18.08
CA LEU A 140 5.95 11.11 -18.31
C LEU A 140 4.63 10.33 -18.45
N LYS A 141 4.34 9.79 -19.65
CA LYS A 141 3.11 9.00 -19.87
C LYS A 141 3.00 7.91 -18.79
N SER A 142 2.04 8.05 -17.88
CA SER A 142 1.71 7.01 -16.91
C SER A 142 1.21 5.78 -17.66
N GLY A 143 2.04 4.75 -17.77
CA GLY A 143 1.61 3.45 -18.30
C GLY A 143 0.61 2.81 -17.34
N GLN A 144 -0.68 2.98 -17.59
CA GLN A 144 -1.70 2.14 -16.99
C GLN A 144 -1.47 0.71 -17.47
N ALA A 145 -1.39 -0.24 -16.53
CA ALA A 145 -1.36 -1.65 -16.90
C ALA A 145 -2.65 -1.98 -17.64
N LYS A 146 -2.54 -2.67 -18.78
CA LYS A 146 -3.70 -3.21 -19.47
C LYS A 146 -4.38 -4.24 -18.58
N GLU A 147 -5.70 -4.28 -18.64
CA GLU A 147 -6.51 -5.34 -18.04
C GLU A 147 -6.10 -6.71 -18.59
N ILE A 148 -6.22 -7.73 -17.76
CA ILE A 148 -6.13 -9.13 -18.21
C ILE A 148 -7.47 -9.45 -18.86
N LEU A 149 -7.45 -9.90 -20.10
CA LEU A 149 -8.64 -10.38 -20.82
C LEU A 149 -8.72 -11.91 -20.76
N LYS A 150 -9.84 -12.49 -21.21
CA LYS A 150 -10.02 -13.96 -21.23
C LYS A 150 -8.91 -14.65 -22.04
N ASP A 151 -8.49 -14.07 -23.16
CA ASP A 151 -7.40 -14.63 -23.99
C ASP A 151 -6.04 -14.61 -23.28
N ASP A 152 -5.81 -13.65 -22.38
CA ASP A 152 -4.60 -13.59 -21.56
C ASP A 152 -4.66 -14.63 -20.43
N LEU A 153 -5.84 -14.77 -19.81
CA LEU A 153 -6.10 -15.80 -18.80
C LEU A 153 -5.81 -17.20 -19.34
N VAL A 154 -6.30 -17.51 -20.55
CA VAL A 154 -6.04 -18.77 -21.25
C VAL A 154 -4.55 -19.05 -21.33
N LYS A 155 -3.77 -18.10 -21.86
CA LYS A 155 -2.31 -18.24 -21.99
C LYS A 155 -1.61 -18.42 -20.64
N ILE A 156 -2.06 -17.73 -19.60
CA ILE A 156 -1.50 -17.85 -18.24
C ILE A 156 -1.74 -19.25 -17.69
N ILE A 157 -2.97 -19.78 -17.82
CA ILE A 157 -3.33 -21.11 -17.32
C ILE A 157 -2.62 -22.21 -18.10
N GLU A 158 -2.49 -22.06 -19.43
CA GLU A 158 -1.75 -23.01 -20.28
C GLU A 158 -0.25 -23.05 -19.98
N ALA A 159 0.34 -21.96 -19.47
CA ALA A 159 1.74 -21.90 -19.06
C ALA A 159 2.02 -22.65 -17.74
N ILE A 160 0.98 -22.96 -16.94
CA ILE A 160 1.14 -23.72 -15.70
C ILE A 160 1.27 -25.21 -16.06
N PRO A 161 2.32 -25.93 -15.58
CA PRO A 161 2.51 -27.33 -15.89
C PRO A 161 1.25 -28.18 -15.63
N LYS A 162 0.90 -29.03 -16.60
CA LYS A 162 -0.20 -30.01 -16.49
C LYS A 162 0.24 -31.25 -15.71
N ASN A 163 0.77 -31.02 -14.52
CA ASN A 163 1.08 -32.08 -13.56
C ASN A 163 0.12 -31.93 -12.38
N ASP A 164 -0.94 -32.73 -12.40
CA ASP A 164 -2.01 -32.70 -11.40
C ASP A 164 -1.61 -33.38 -10.09
N ASP A 165 -0.43 -34.02 -10.03
CA ASP A 165 0.15 -34.52 -8.78
C ASP A 165 0.88 -33.41 -7.99
N ASP A 166 1.14 -32.25 -8.61
CA ASP A 166 1.70 -31.09 -7.93
C ASP A 166 0.60 -30.11 -7.50
N PHE A 167 0.23 -30.19 -6.22
CA PHE A 167 -0.78 -29.32 -5.60
C PHE A 167 -0.50 -27.82 -5.78
N ARG A 168 0.75 -27.39 -6.03
CA ARG A 168 1.07 -25.98 -6.30
C ARG A 168 0.47 -25.54 -7.64
N ASN A 169 0.51 -26.39 -8.66
CA ASN A 169 -0.08 -26.08 -9.97
C ASN A 169 -1.60 -25.94 -9.87
N ILE A 170 -2.25 -26.85 -9.14
CA ILE A 170 -3.70 -26.80 -8.89
C ILE A 170 -4.07 -25.51 -8.14
N ARG A 171 -3.34 -25.20 -7.07
CA ARG A 171 -3.56 -23.98 -6.27
C ARG A 171 -3.41 -22.71 -7.11
N ASP A 172 -2.33 -22.61 -7.89
CA ASP A 172 -2.05 -21.39 -8.65
C ASP A 172 -3.09 -21.17 -9.76
N LYS A 173 -3.51 -22.25 -10.45
CA LYS A 173 -4.65 -22.21 -11.38
C LYS A 173 -5.93 -21.72 -10.69
N ALA A 174 -6.31 -22.35 -9.58
CA ALA A 174 -7.52 -21.99 -8.84
C ALA A 174 -7.49 -20.52 -8.37
N LEU A 175 -6.38 -20.04 -7.81
CA LEU A 175 -6.24 -18.65 -7.35
C LEU A 175 -6.34 -17.64 -8.50
N ILE A 176 -5.77 -17.95 -9.67
CA ILE A 176 -5.82 -17.09 -10.84
C ILE A 176 -7.24 -17.04 -11.41
N LEU A 177 -7.89 -18.19 -11.59
CA LEU A 177 -9.26 -18.29 -12.10
C LEU A 177 -10.24 -17.60 -11.15
N MET A 178 -10.21 -17.95 -9.86
CA MET A 178 -11.03 -17.30 -8.82
C MET A 178 -10.80 -15.79 -8.81
N GLY A 179 -9.55 -15.34 -8.88
CA GLY A 179 -9.22 -13.92 -8.89
C GLY A 179 -9.75 -13.17 -10.12
N PHE A 180 -9.68 -13.81 -11.29
CA PHE A 180 -10.20 -13.26 -12.54
C PHE A 180 -11.72 -13.14 -12.52
N TYR A 181 -12.44 -14.23 -12.22
CA TYR A 181 -13.91 -14.26 -12.29
C TYR A 181 -14.59 -13.52 -11.13
N SER A 182 -13.98 -13.50 -9.94
CA SER A 182 -14.57 -12.80 -8.78
C SER A 182 -14.24 -11.30 -8.73
N PHE A 183 -13.27 -10.84 -9.54
CA PHE A 183 -12.69 -9.50 -9.44
C PHE A 183 -12.25 -9.11 -8.02
N CYS A 184 -11.89 -10.11 -7.21
CA CYS A 184 -11.44 -9.88 -5.84
C CYS A 184 -10.04 -9.28 -5.83
N ARG A 185 -9.80 -8.40 -4.87
CA ARG A 185 -8.44 -7.92 -4.58
C ARG A 185 -7.62 -9.06 -4.01
N ARG A 186 -6.30 -9.01 -4.18
CA ARG A 186 -5.35 -9.97 -3.59
C ARG A 186 -5.64 -10.28 -2.11
N SER A 187 -5.91 -9.25 -1.29
CA SER A 187 -6.18 -9.46 0.14
C SER A 187 -7.51 -10.15 0.42
N GLU A 188 -8.49 -9.98 -0.48
CA GLU A 188 -9.78 -10.66 -0.38
C GLU A 188 -9.60 -12.15 -0.72
N LEU A 189 -8.91 -12.47 -1.82
CA LEU A 189 -8.55 -13.86 -2.19
C LEU A 189 -7.76 -14.57 -1.09
N LEU A 190 -6.71 -13.93 -0.55
CA LEU A 190 -5.90 -14.52 0.52
C LEU A 190 -6.64 -14.64 1.86
N GLY A 191 -7.74 -13.90 2.03
CA GLY A 191 -8.61 -14.00 3.20
C GLY A 191 -9.74 -15.02 3.04
N MET A 192 -9.92 -15.59 1.84
CA MET A 192 -10.90 -16.65 1.61
C MET A 192 -10.49 -17.92 2.36
N LYS A 193 -11.50 -18.61 2.87
CA LYS A 193 -11.36 -19.90 3.53
C LYS A 193 -12.35 -20.86 2.89
N PHE A 194 -12.12 -22.15 3.08
CA PHE A 194 -13.02 -23.18 2.58
C PHE A 194 -14.47 -22.99 3.07
N GLU A 195 -14.66 -22.57 4.33
CA GLU A 195 -15.99 -22.28 4.92
C GLU A 195 -16.76 -21.14 4.23
N HIS A 196 -16.08 -20.32 3.43
CA HIS A 196 -16.71 -19.24 2.66
C HIS A 196 -17.18 -19.69 1.28
N LEU A 197 -16.89 -20.92 0.88
CA LEU A 197 -17.23 -21.47 -0.44
C LEU A 197 -18.44 -22.39 -0.30
N ASN A 198 -19.52 -22.04 -1.01
CA ASN A 198 -20.71 -22.86 -1.11
C ASN A 198 -20.86 -23.34 -2.56
N PHE A 199 -20.65 -24.64 -2.76
CA PHE A 199 -20.67 -25.27 -4.07
C PHE A 199 -22.09 -25.70 -4.44
N GLY A 200 -22.56 -25.28 -5.61
CA GLY A 200 -23.82 -25.71 -6.21
C GLY A 200 -23.58 -26.39 -7.57
N ASP A 201 -24.66 -26.90 -8.16
CA ASP A 201 -24.59 -27.58 -9.46
C ASP A 201 -24.22 -26.63 -10.62
N ASP A 202 -24.59 -25.35 -10.49
CA ASP A 202 -24.45 -24.29 -11.49
C ASP A 202 -23.26 -23.35 -11.24
N GLY A 203 -22.50 -23.55 -10.15
CA GLY A 203 -21.36 -22.70 -9.81
C GLY A 203 -21.00 -22.69 -8.32
N ILE A 204 -20.28 -21.64 -7.91
CA ILE A 204 -19.82 -21.46 -6.54
C ILE A 204 -20.27 -20.10 -6.02
N GLN A 205 -20.88 -20.08 -4.84
CA GLN A 205 -21.11 -18.85 -4.08
C GLN A 205 -19.96 -18.64 -3.10
N VAL A 206 -19.35 -17.46 -3.15
CA VAL A 206 -18.16 -17.09 -2.38
C VAL A 206 -18.49 -15.93 -1.46
N LEU A 207 -18.38 -16.14 -0.16
CA LEU A 207 -18.44 -15.08 0.83
C LEU A 207 -17.11 -14.35 0.92
N ILE A 208 -17.14 -13.03 0.72
CA ILE A 208 -16.04 -12.11 1.01
C ILE A 208 -16.36 -11.41 2.32
N PRO A 209 -15.84 -11.89 3.46
CA PRO A 209 -16.23 -11.35 4.77
C PRO A 209 -15.66 -9.95 5.03
N PHE A 210 -14.59 -9.57 4.33
CA PHE A 210 -13.95 -8.27 4.51
C PHE A 210 -13.40 -7.75 3.19
N SER A 211 -13.68 -6.48 2.89
CA SER A 211 -13.02 -5.76 1.81
C SER A 211 -12.47 -4.44 2.31
N LYS A 212 -11.46 -3.89 1.63
CA LYS A 212 -10.88 -2.59 2.00
C LYS A 212 -11.91 -1.45 2.01
N THR A 213 -12.95 -1.57 1.19
CA THR A 213 -14.01 -0.57 1.03
C THR A 213 -15.23 -0.84 1.89
N ASP A 214 -15.27 -1.98 2.59
CA ASP A 214 -16.36 -2.37 3.47
C ASP A 214 -16.13 -1.80 4.88
N GLN A 215 -16.67 -0.60 5.11
CA GLN A 215 -16.52 0.11 6.38
C GLN A 215 -17.47 -0.41 7.47
N SER A 216 -18.59 -1.04 7.10
CA SER A 216 -19.56 -1.64 8.04
C SER A 216 -19.23 -3.09 8.40
N GLY A 217 -18.41 -3.77 7.60
CA GLY A 217 -18.03 -5.17 7.82
C GLY A 217 -19.15 -6.16 7.48
N GLU A 218 -20.05 -5.77 6.57
CA GLU A 218 -21.17 -6.62 6.15
C GLU A 218 -20.71 -7.80 5.29
N GLY A 219 -19.55 -7.67 4.64
CA GLY A 219 -19.11 -8.61 3.62
C GLY A 219 -19.97 -8.55 2.36
N ARG A 220 -19.64 -9.39 1.38
CA ARG A 220 -20.44 -9.56 0.16
C ARG A 220 -20.39 -10.99 -0.36
N MET A 221 -21.49 -11.45 -0.94
CA MET A 221 -21.53 -12.71 -1.68
C MET A 221 -21.23 -12.46 -3.17
N ILE A 222 -20.43 -13.34 -3.76
CA ILE A 222 -20.13 -13.34 -5.19
C ILE A 222 -20.49 -14.71 -5.74
N PHE A 223 -21.24 -14.77 -6.84
CA PHE A 223 -21.50 -16.02 -7.54
C PHE A 223 -20.55 -16.17 -8.73
N LEU A 224 -19.89 -17.32 -8.82
CA LEU A 224 -19.02 -17.71 -9.92
C LEU A 224 -19.69 -18.84 -10.69
N PRO A 225 -20.23 -18.57 -11.89
CA PRO A 225 -20.94 -19.59 -12.65
C PRO A 225 -19.97 -20.66 -13.17
N LYS A 226 -20.41 -21.90 -13.15
CA LYS A 226 -19.71 -23.02 -13.78
C LYS A 226 -19.67 -22.83 -15.29
N THR A 227 -18.50 -23.01 -15.89
CA THR A 227 -18.32 -23.05 -17.35
C THR A 227 -18.02 -24.48 -17.81
N ASN A 228 -18.17 -24.73 -19.11
CA ASN A 228 -17.85 -26.02 -19.73
C ASN A 228 -16.49 -26.00 -20.45
N ASP A 229 -15.54 -25.23 -19.94
CA ASP A 229 -14.17 -25.13 -20.46
C ASP A 229 -13.13 -25.40 -19.38
N ASP A 230 -11.87 -25.63 -19.78
CA ASP A 230 -10.73 -25.86 -18.89
C ASP A 230 -10.37 -24.63 -18.02
N TYR A 231 -11.11 -23.54 -18.19
CA TYR A 231 -10.93 -22.24 -17.53
C TYR A 231 -12.12 -21.93 -16.61
N CYS A 232 -12.84 -22.96 -16.17
CA CYS A 232 -13.89 -22.85 -15.16
C CYS A 232 -13.31 -22.40 -13.81
N PRO A 233 -13.89 -21.37 -13.16
CA PRO A 233 -13.50 -20.98 -11.80
C PRO A 233 -13.71 -22.08 -10.77
#